data_AF-A0A396SGK6-F1
#
_entry.id   AF-A0A396SGK6-F1
#
_cell.length_a   1.000
_cell.length_b   1.000
_cell.length_c   1.000
_cell.angle_alpha   90.00
_cell.angle_beta   90.00
_cell.angle_gamma   90.00
#
_symmetry.space_group_name_H-M   'P 1'
#
loop_
_entity.id
_entity.type
_entity.pdbx_description
1 polymer ?
#
loop_
_entity_poly.entity_id
_entity_poly.type
_entity_poly.pdbx_seq_one_letter_code
_entity_poly.pdbx_strand_id
1 'polypeptide(L)'
;MRPENRYEGQIIKIETRKYWDSTAGAYKEGRFGTVEIQTKEDGKKHVDIYVSNFDVPIGTKIDEVYYNPDVYNYAVIPDRDQQRQAFYVSYLLSLMFFIGGIYFLLNSCKHYLKRHSGTKPECLFYLVKLNYLG
;
A
#
# COMPACT_ATOMS: atom_id res chain seq x y z
N MET A 1 -12.76 -4.97 28.12
CA MET A 1 -13.97 -4.56 27.36
C MET A 1 -13.49 -3.94 26.05
N ARG A 2 -14.02 -4.39 24.89
CA ARG A 2 -13.80 -3.69 23.61
C ARG A 2 -14.71 -2.45 23.57
N PRO A 3 -14.26 -1.29 23.09
CA PRO A 3 -15.11 -0.11 23.00
C PRO A 3 -16.30 -0.39 22.07
N GLU A 4 -17.53 -0.06 22.50
CA GLU A 4 -18.78 -0.31 21.76
C GLU A 4 -18.96 0.56 20.51
N ASN A 5 -18.09 1.55 20.29
CA ASN A 5 -18.22 2.55 19.23
C ASN A 5 -17.28 2.29 18.05
N ARG A 6 -17.37 1.08 17.47
CA ARG A 6 -16.63 0.72 16.24
C ARG A 6 -17.55 0.89 15.04
N TYR A 7 -17.18 1.79 14.13
CA TYR A 7 -17.92 2.02 12.89
C TYR A 7 -17.01 1.75 11.69
N GLU A 8 -17.59 1.13 10.66
CA GLU A 8 -17.01 1.05 9.33
C GLU A 8 -17.26 2.38 8.59
N GLY A 9 -16.28 2.82 7.81
CA GLY A 9 -16.41 4.04 7.03
C GLY A 9 -15.49 4.10 5.83
N GLN A 10 -15.61 5.19 5.08
CA GLN A 10 -14.77 5.46 3.91
C GLN A 10 -14.30 6.92 3.91
N ILE A 11 -13.03 7.16 3.60
CA ILE A 11 -12.52 8.52 3.41
C ILE A 11 -13.10 9.10 2.13
N ILE A 12 -13.88 10.17 2.25
CA ILE A 12 -14.53 10.83 1.11
C ILE A 12 -13.81 12.10 0.68
N LYS A 13 -13.00 12.71 1.57
CA LYS A 13 -12.28 13.96 1.31
C LYS A 13 -11.00 13.98 2.13
N ILE A 14 -9.94 14.60 1.61
CA ILE A 14 -8.74 14.93 2.38
C ILE A 14 -8.37 16.38 2.10
N GLU A 15 -8.12 17.15 3.15
CA GLU A 15 -7.78 18.56 3.08
C GLU A 15 -6.64 18.90 4.04
N THR A 16 -5.86 19.93 3.70
CA THR A 16 -4.81 20.45 4.58
C THR A 16 -5.39 21.59 5.39
N ARG A 17 -5.32 21.50 6.72
CA ARG A 17 -5.78 22.54 7.65
C ARG A 17 -4.65 22.88 8.64
N LYS A 18 -4.59 24.14 9.07
CA LYS A 18 -3.67 24.54 10.16
C LYS A 18 -4.27 24.14 11.51
N TYR A 19 -3.46 23.55 12.38
CA TYR A 19 -3.83 23.20 13.75
C TYR A 19 -2.78 23.73 14.73
N TRP A 20 -3.20 24.01 15.96
CA TRP A 20 -2.28 24.40 17.03
C TRP A 20 -1.67 23.14 17.66
N ASP A 21 -0.36 22.95 17.53
CA ASP A 21 0.37 21.87 18.19
C ASP A 21 0.84 22.36 19.56
N SER A 22 0.15 21.93 20.63
CA SER A 22 0.48 22.30 22.01
C SER A 22 1.83 21.80 22.48
N THR A 23 2.38 20.75 21.85
CA THR A 23 3.70 20.21 22.17
C THR A 23 4.80 21.07 21.56
N ALA A 24 4.57 21.56 20.35
CA ALA A 24 5.51 22.44 19.65
C ALA A 24 5.30 23.93 19.98
N GLY A 25 4.18 24.29 20.62
CA GLY A 25 3.82 25.68 20.89
C GLY A 25 3.64 26.53 19.64
N ALA A 26 3.21 25.93 18.52
CA ALA A 26 3.13 26.60 17.22
C ALA A 26 1.99 26.04 16.37
N TYR A 27 1.52 26.86 15.41
CA TYR A 27 0.64 26.37 14.36
C TYR A 27 1.41 25.50 13.38
N LYS A 28 0.87 24.31 13.08
CA LYS A 28 1.38 23.39 12.08
C LYS A 28 0.32 23.08 11.04
N GLU A 29 0.75 22.67 9.86
CA GLU A 29 -0.14 22.16 8.83
C GLU A 29 -0.34 20.65 9.04
N GLY A 30 -1.60 20.23 9.02
CA GLY A 30 -2.02 18.85 9.18
C GLY A 30 -2.97 18.45 8.07
N ARG A 31 -2.98 17.17 7.68
CA ARG A 31 -3.99 16.67 6.74
C ARG A 31 -5.14 16.04 7.51
N PHE A 32 -6.35 16.48 7.19
CA PHE A 32 -7.58 15.98 7.76
C PHE A 32 -8.38 15.27 6.68
N GLY A 33 -8.72 14.00 6.92
CA GLY A 33 -9.65 13.23 6.10
C GLY A 33 -11.07 13.39 6.64
N THR A 34 -12.08 13.56 5.79
CA THR A 34 -13.47 13.40 6.19
C THR A 34 -13.87 11.96 5.91
N VAL A 35 -14.34 11.25 6.93
CA VAL A 35 -14.82 9.87 6.84
C VAL A 35 -16.34 9.87 6.90
N GLU A 36 -16.95 9.21 5.93
CA GLU A 36 -18.36 8.83 6.03
C GLU A 36 -18.44 7.52 6.81
N ILE A 37 -19.08 7.57 8.00
CA ILE A 37 -19.41 6.39 8.80
C ILE A 37 -20.91 6.11 8.72
N GLN A 38 -21.28 4.83 8.73
CA GLN A 38 -22.67 4.42 8.79
C GLN A 38 -23.03 3.97 10.20
N THR A 39 -23.90 4.72 10.88
CA THR A 39 -24.38 4.37 12.23
C THR A 39 -25.69 3.60 12.17
N LYS A 40 -25.92 2.68 13.11
CA LYS A 40 -27.17 1.88 13.17
C LYS A 40 -28.39 2.71 13.58
N GLU A 41 -28.18 3.82 14.29
CA GLU A 41 -29.26 4.62 14.91
C GLU A 41 -29.57 5.90 14.13
N ASP A 42 -28.58 6.55 13.50
CA ASP A 42 -28.73 7.92 12.97
C ASP A 42 -28.43 8.08 11.47
N GLY A 43 -28.21 6.98 10.74
CA GLY A 43 -27.86 7.04 9.31
C GLY A 43 -26.39 7.42 9.06
N LYS A 44 -26.12 8.01 7.88
CA LYS A 44 -24.76 8.41 7.46
C LYS A 44 -24.30 9.65 8.22
N LYS A 45 -23.12 9.58 8.85
CA LYS A 45 -22.47 10.72 9.51
C LYS A 45 -21.10 10.97 8.89
N HIS A 46 -20.71 12.25 8.83
CA HIS A 46 -19.36 12.66 8.41
C HIS A 46 -18.54 13.06 9.63
N VAL A 47 -17.38 12.45 9.79
CA VAL A 47 -16.45 12.72 10.90
C VAL A 47 -15.12 13.14 10.31
N ASP A 48 -14.62 14.29 10.74
CA ASP A 48 -13.27 14.73 10.38
C ASP A 48 -12.24 13.99 11.24
N ILE A 49 -11.32 13.33 10.57
CA ILE A 49 -10.14 12.65 11.11
C ILE A 49 -8.87 13.37 10.67
N TYR A 50 -7.78 13.24 11.40
CA TYR A 50 -6.43 13.72 11.22
C TYR A 50 -5.67 12.50 10.81
N VAL A 51 -5.09 12.58 9.63
CA VAL A 51 -4.42 11.47 8.99
C VAL A 51 -2.94 11.76 9.14
N SER A 52 -2.32 11.14 10.15
CA SER A 52 -0.90 11.36 10.44
C SER A 52 0.03 10.85 9.32
N ASN A 53 -0.44 9.93 8.47
CA ASN A 53 0.30 9.38 7.35
C ASN A 53 -0.22 9.90 6.01
N PHE A 54 0.67 10.51 5.22
CA PHE A 54 0.35 11.17 3.94
C PHE A 54 -0.17 10.25 2.82
N ASP A 55 -0.09 8.93 3.00
CA ASP A 55 -0.27 7.92 1.95
C ASP A 55 -1.65 7.27 1.90
N VAL A 56 -2.64 7.75 2.65
CA VAL A 56 -4.00 7.17 2.58
C VAL A 56 -4.80 7.81 1.43
N PRO A 57 -5.16 7.07 0.37
CA PRO A 57 -5.93 7.61 -0.74
C PRO A 57 -7.41 7.84 -0.39
N ILE A 58 -8.06 8.76 -1.12
CA ILE A 58 -9.52 8.92 -1.07
C ILE A 58 -10.15 7.61 -1.54
N GLY A 59 -11.19 7.18 -0.82
CA GLY A 59 -11.89 5.93 -1.09
C GLY A 59 -11.36 4.73 -0.32
N THR A 60 -10.28 4.87 0.45
CA THR A 60 -9.84 3.81 1.38
C THR A 60 -10.94 3.49 2.39
N LYS A 61 -11.26 2.19 2.49
CA LYS A 61 -12.14 1.66 3.53
C LYS A 61 -11.41 1.64 4.86
N ILE A 62 -12.11 2.06 5.91
CA ILE A 62 -11.61 2.05 7.29
C ILE A 62 -12.51 1.10 8.08
N ASP A 63 -11.91 0.04 8.62
CA ASP A 63 -12.63 -1.00 9.37
C ASP A 63 -12.86 -0.64 10.84
N GLU A 64 -12.05 0.29 11.35
CA GLU A 64 -12.09 0.76 12.74
C GLU A 64 -11.89 2.27 12.78
N VAL A 65 -13.02 3.01 12.81
CA VAL A 65 -13.02 4.41 13.23
C VAL A 65 -13.46 4.46 14.69
N TYR A 66 -12.54 4.81 15.59
CA TYR A 66 -12.85 5.09 16.98
C TYR A 66 -13.36 6.52 17.10
N TYR A 67 -14.67 6.70 17.17
CA TYR A 67 -15.30 7.99 17.39
C TYR A 67 -15.63 8.15 18.87
N ASN A 68 -14.92 9.05 19.55
CA ASN A 68 -15.28 9.53 20.88
C ASN A 68 -15.67 11.01 20.79
N PRO A 69 -16.96 11.36 20.95
CA PRO A 69 -17.43 12.74 20.85
C PRO A 69 -16.80 13.67 21.90
N ASP A 70 -16.29 13.13 23.00
CA ASP A 70 -15.73 13.93 24.10
C ASP A 70 -14.24 14.23 23.95
N VAL A 71 -13.52 13.52 23.07
CA VAL A 71 -12.04 13.55 23.05
C VAL A 71 -11.43 13.94 21.70
N TYR A 72 -12.21 14.11 20.62
CA TYR A 72 -11.70 14.50 19.27
C TYR A 72 -10.44 13.72 18.83
N ASN A 73 -10.31 12.47 19.27
CA ASN A 73 -9.12 11.67 19.01
C ASN A 73 -9.58 10.37 18.35
N TYR A 74 -9.24 10.21 17.07
CA TYR A 74 -9.57 9.05 16.27
C TYR A 74 -8.27 8.35 15.88
N ALA A 75 -8.26 7.04 15.99
CA ALA A 75 -7.25 6.20 15.37
C ALA A 75 -7.88 5.54 14.15
N VAL A 76 -7.20 5.63 13.01
CA VAL A 76 -7.65 5.04 11.75
C VAL A 76 -6.78 3.82 11.51
N ILE A 77 -7.39 2.64 11.59
CA ILE A 77 -6.69 1.39 11.25
C ILE A 77 -7.11 1.04 9.82
N PRO A 78 -6.21 1.16 8.83
CA PRO A 78 -6.52 0.77 7.46
C PRO A 78 -6.80 -0.74 7.38
N ASP A 79 -7.67 -1.11 6.43
CA ASP A 79 -8.06 -2.51 6.20
C ASP A 79 -6.82 -3.37 5.94
N ARG A 80 -6.58 -4.29 6.89
CA ARG A 80 -5.42 -5.20 6.89
C ARG A 80 -5.49 -6.18 5.74
N ASP A 81 -6.68 -6.52 5.25
CA ASP A 81 -6.87 -7.47 4.17
C ASP A 81 -6.54 -6.84 2.83
N GLN A 82 -6.90 -5.56 2.62
CA GLN A 82 -6.52 -4.82 1.41
C GLN A 82 -4.99 -4.64 1.31
N GLN A 83 -4.33 -4.30 2.42
CA GLN A 83 -2.86 -4.19 2.44
C GLN A 83 -2.18 -5.55 2.20
N ARG A 84 -2.70 -6.62 2.81
CA ARG A 84 -2.20 -7.98 2.56
C ARG A 84 -2.39 -8.40 1.11
N GLN A 85 -3.54 -8.11 0.51
CA GLN A 85 -3.82 -8.45 -0.88
C GLN A 85 -2.85 -7.73 -1.84
N ALA A 86 -2.61 -6.43 -1.65
CA ALA A 86 -1.65 -5.69 -2.44
C ALA A 86 -0.23 -6.27 -2.33
N PHE A 87 0.17 -6.69 -1.13
CA PHE A 87 1.45 -7.36 -0.90
C PHE A 87 1.53 -8.72 -1.62
N TYR A 88 0.48 -9.56 -1.51
CA TYR A 88 0.44 -10.86 -2.19
C TYR A 88 0.48 -10.74 -3.72
N VAL A 89 -0.25 -9.77 -4.30
CA VAL A 89 -0.21 -9.51 -5.75
C VAL A 89 1.18 -9.07 -6.18
N SER A 90 1.81 -8.14 -5.45
CA SER A 90 3.16 -7.67 -5.74
C SER A 90 4.20 -8.80 -5.65
N TYR A 91 4.05 -9.69 -4.67
CA TYR A 91 4.88 -10.87 -4.51
C TYR A 91 4.70 -11.86 -5.66
N LEU A 92 3.46 -12.16 -6.07
CA LEU A 92 3.17 -13.05 -7.20
C LEU A 92 3.73 -12.50 -8.52
N LEU A 93 3.59 -11.19 -8.77
CA LEU A 93 4.18 -10.54 -9.95
C LEU A 93 5.69 -10.70 -9.96
N SER A 94 6.36 -10.41 -8.83
CA SER A 94 7.80 -10.58 -8.69
C SER A 94 8.25 -12.02 -8.95
N LEU A 95 7.50 -13.00 -8.44
CA LEU A 95 7.75 -14.42 -8.67
C LEU A 95 7.60 -14.80 -10.15
N MET A 96 6.55 -14.31 -10.82
CA MET A 96 6.33 -14.56 -12.26
C MET A 96 7.46 -13.99 -13.11
N PHE A 97 7.91 -12.76 -12.82
CA PHE A 97 9.06 -12.16 -13.49
C PHE A 97 10.33 -12.98 -13.29
N PHE A 98 10.58 -13.46 -12.06
CA PHE A 98 11.74 -14.28 -11.76
C PHE A 98 11.74 -15.61 -12.53
N ILE A 99 10.60 -16.33 -12.51
CA ILE A 99 10.45 -17.60 -13.25
C ILE A 99 10.58 -17.36 -14.77
N GLY A 100 9.94 -16.31 -15.28
CA GLY A 100 10.03 -15.92 -16.69
C GLY A 100 11.46 -15.59 -17.12
N GLY A 101 12.21 -14.87 -16.27
CA GLY A 101 13.62 -14.57 -16.48
C GLY A 101 14.48 -15.84 -16.53
N ILE A 102 14.30 -16.79 -15.61
CA ILE A 102 15.00 -18.08 -15.63
C ILE A 102 14.69 -18.85 -16.90
N TYR A 103 13.42 -18.94 -17.29
CA TYR A 103 13.00 -19.66 -18.49
C TYR A 103 13.62 -19.04 -19.75
N PHE A 104 13.64 -17.70 -19.83
CA PHE A 104 14.28 -16.97 -20.92
C PHE A 104 15.79 -17.22 -20.99
N LEU A 105 16.49 -17.23 -19.85
CA LEU A 105 17.93 -17.53 -19.78
C LEU A 105 18.22 -18.96 -20.24
N LEU A 106 17.42 -19.94 -19.80
CA LEU A 106 17.56 -21.35 -20.20
C LEU A 106 17.33 -21.54 -21.71
N ASN A 107 16.29 -20.92 -22.27
CA ASN A 107 16.01 -20.98 -23.70
C ASN A 107 17.10 -20.29 -24.53
N SER A 108 17.59 -19.14 -24.07
CA SER A 108 18.69 -18.42 -24.72
C SER A 108 19.97 -19.27 -24.72
N CYS A 109 20.28 -19.91 -23.59
CA CYS A 109 21.43 -20.82 -23.50
C CYS A 109 21.30 -22.02 -24.44
N LYS A 110 20.12 -22.66 -24.47
CA LYS A 110 19.84 -23.78 -25.36
C LYS A 110 19.96 -23.38 -26.82
N HIS A 111 19.46 -22.19 -27.19
CA HIS A 111 19.56 -21.68 -28.55
C HIS A 111 21.02 -21.40 -28.95
N TYR A 112 21.79 -20.77 -28.07
CA TYR A 112 23.21 -20.49 -28.28
C TYR A 112 24.04 -21.78 -28.48
N LEU A 113 23.89 -22.75 -27.58
CA LEU A 113 24.59 -24.04 -27.67
C LEU A 113 24.25 -24.78 -28.96
N LYS A 114 22.98 -24.74 -29.39
CA LYS A 114 22.55 -25.37 -30.65
C LYS A 114 23.10 -24.68 -31.89
N ARG A 115 23.25 -23.35 -31.88
CA ARG A 115 23.62 -22.56 -33.05
C ARG A 115 25.13 -22.45 -33.27
N HIS A 116 25.91 -22.38 -32.19
CA HIS A 116 27.34 -22.12 -32.25
C HIS A 116 28.22 -23.33 -31.93
N SER A 117 27.63 -24.53 -31.74
CA SER A 117 28.36 -25.72 -31.24
C SER A 117 29.19 -25.43 -29.99
N GLY A 118 28.77 -24.44 -29.21
CA GLY A 118 29.54 -23.88 -28.12
C GLY A 118 29.57 -24.78 -26.90
N THR A 119 30.51 -24.52 -26.00
CA THR A 119 30.64 -25.26 -24.74
C THR A 119 29.84 -24.57 -23.62
N LYS A 120 29.48 -25.31 -22.56
CA LYS A 120 28.77 -24.76 -21.38
C LYS A 120 29.37 -23.44 -20.82
N PRO A 121 30.70 -23.25 -20.71
CA PRO A 121 31.26 -21.99 -20.21
C PRO A 121 31.03 -20.77 -21.13
N GLU A 122 30.95 -20.97 -22.46
CA GLU A 122 30.72 -19.88 -23.41
C GLU A 122 29.29 -19.34 -23.33
N CYS A 123 28.31 -20.22 -23.07
CA CYS A 123 26.95 -19.79 -22.77
C CYS A 123 26.92 -18.91 -21.50
N LEU A 124 27.63 -19.30 -20.44
CA LEU A 124 27.69 -18.53 -19.20
C LEU A 124 28.26 -17.12 -19.43
N PHE A 125 29.32 -17.00 -20.24
CA PHE A 125 29.92 -15.72 -20.61
C PHE A 125 28.98 -14.83 -21.45
N TYR A 126 28.22 -15.44 -22.36
CA TYR A 126 27.20 -14.75 -23.15
C TYR A 126 26.05 -14.21 -22.28
N LEU A 127 25.57 -14.98 -21.30
CA LEU A 127 24.52 -14.54 -20.37
C LEU A 127 24.98 -13.36 -19.49
N VAL A 128 26.24 -13.37 -19.02
CA VAL A 128 26.83 -12.22 -18.29
C VAL A 128 26.88 -10.99 -19.20
N LYS A 129 27.28 -11.15 -20.47
CA LYS A 129 27.37 -10.04 -21.43
C LYS A 129 26.01 -9.42 -21.75
N LEU A 130 24.94 -10.22 -21.80
CA LEU A 130 23.57 -9.72 -21.97
C LEU A 130 23.08 -8.92 -20.75
N ASN A 131 23.50 -9.29 -19.53
CA ASN A 131 23.11 -8.57 -18.32
C ASN A 131 23.73 -7.16 -18.23
N TYR A 132 24.95 -6.96 -18.75
CA TYR A 132 25.62 -5.65 -18.79
C TYR A 132 25.05 -4.66 -19.83
N LEU A 133 24.20 -5.12 -20.75
CA LEU A 133 23.62 -4.30 -21.82
C LEU A 133 22.20 -3.79 -21.53
N GLY A 134 21.55 -4.29 -20.47
CA GLY A 134 20.22 -3.86 -20.02
C GLY A 134 20.33 -3.07 -18.73
#